data_AF-A0A1G6MM88-F1
#
_entry.id   AF-A0A1G6MM88-F1
#
_cell.length_a   1.000
_cell.length_b   1.000
_cell.length_c   1.000
_cell.angle_alpha   90.00
_cell.angle_beta   90.00
_cell.angle_gamma   90.00
#
_symmetry.space_group_name_H-M   'P 1'
#
loop_
_entity.id
_entity.type
_entity.pdbx_description
1 polymer ?
#
loop_
_entity_poly.entity_id
_entity_poly.type
_entity_poly.pdbx_seq_one_letter_code
_entity_poly.pdbx_strand_id
1 'polypeptide(L)' 'MSDDLTLDIDGERYVLRKGDEGLRVGRTVGGDVTWLDDVDPGLLPEDARAALAEGDSSSEALRTAVNGIVQAEIERGG' A
#
# COMPACT_ATOMS: atom_id res chain seq x y z
N MET A 1 1.40 -17.56 6.00
CA MET A 1 0.29 -16.59 6.12
C MET A 1 0.83 -15.30 5.57
N SER A 2 0.33 -14.87 4.41
CA SER A 2 0.62 -13.51 3.93
C SER A 2 -0.15 -12.55 4.82
N ASP A 3 0.55 -11.66 5.50
CA ASP A 3 -0.05 -10.65 6.36
C ASP A 3 -0.51 -9.50 5.47
N ASP A 4 -1.82 -9.44 5.19
CA ASP A 4 -2.42 -8.28 4.54
C ASP A 4 -2.61 -7.17 5.54
N LEU A 5 -2.06 -5.99 5.21
CA LEU A 5 -2.13 -4.81 6.03
C LEU A 5 -3.14 -3.85 5.40
N THR A 6 -4.20 -3.55 6.15
CA THR A 6 -5.23 -2.62 5.70
C THR A 6 -4.96 -1.23 6.24
N LEU A 7 -4.99 -0.21 5.38
CA LEU A 7 -4.84 1.20 5.75
C LEU A 7 -6.08 1.98 5.34
N ASP A 8 -6.37 3.05 6.08
CA ASP A 8 -7.33 4.07 5.71
C ASP A 8 -6.57 5.35 5.35
N ILE A 9 -6.81 5.86 4.14
CA ILE A 9 -6.17 7.05 3.60
C ILE A 9 -7.28 7.87 2.95
N ASP A 10 -7.53 9.08 3.47
CA ASP A 10 -8.56 10.00 2.98
C ASP A 10 -9.99 9.39 2.91
N GLY A 11 -10.30 8.44 3.81
CA GLY A 11 -11.59 7.74 3.82
C GLY A 11 -11.71 6.62 2.78
N GLU A 12 -10.63 6.33 2.05
CA GLU A 12 -10.50 5.18 1.16
C GLU A 12 -9.68 4.08 1.84
N ARG A 13 -10.11 2.83 1.64
CA ARG A 13 -9.44 1.67 2.23
C ARG A 13 -8.46 1.06 1.24
N TYR A 14 -7.21 0.96 1.65
CA TYR A 14 -6.11 0.35 0.90
C TYR A 14 -5.66 -0.94 1.58
N VAL A 15 -5.22 -1.90 0.79
CA VAL A 15 -4.73 -3.20 1.25
C VAL A 15 -3.34 -3.41 0.68
N LEU A 16 -2.38 -3.60 1.56
CA LEU A 16 -1.01 -3.96 1.22
C LEU A 16 -0.82 -5.46 1.43
N ARG A 17 -0.21 -6.11 0.46
CA ARG A 17 0.14 -7.53 0.56
C ARG A 17 1.62 -7.72 0.25
N LYS A 18 2.36 -8.16 1.26
CA LYS A 18 3.75 -8.62 1.09
C LYS A 18 3.74 -9.98 0.38
N GLY A 19 4.33 -10.04 -0.80
CA GLY A 19 4.61 -11.28 -1.54
C GLY A 19 6.11 -11.59 -1.54
N ASP A 20 6.48 -12.74 -2.10
CA ASP A 20 7.88 -13.15 -2.27
C ASP A 20 8.65 -12.23 -3.25
N GLU A 21 7.95 -11.64 -4.24
CA GLU A 21 8.55 -10.81 -5.29
C GLU A 21 8.39 -9.30 -5.08
N GLY A 22 7.57 -8.85 -4.10
CA GLY A 22 7.28 -7.43 -3.96
C GLY A 22 6.15 -7.08 -3.01
N LEU A 23 5.79 -5.80 -3.00
CA LEU A 23 4.66 -5.25 -2.27
C LEU A 23 3.51 -4.95 -3.22
N ARG A 24 2.42 -5.70 -3.10
CA ARG A 24 1.19 -5.38 -3.84
C ARG A 24 0.38 -4.34 -3.11
N VAL A 25 -0.02 -3.30 -3.84
CA VAL A 25 -0.92 -2.26 -3.37
C VAL A 25 -2.29 -2.47 -4.01
N GLY A 26 -3.32 -2.61 -3.19
CA GLY A 26 -4.70 -2.73 -3.63
C GLY A 26 -5.60 -1.73 -2.92
N ARG A 27 -6.77 -1.50 -3.49
CA ARG A 27 -7.84 -0.66 -2.94
C ARG A 27 -9.10 -1.48 -2.76
N THR A 28 -9.78 -1.31 -1.65
CA THR A 28 -11.10 -1.91 -1.44
C THR A 28 -12.18 -1.07 -2.10
N VAL A 29 -12.95 -1.69 -3.00
CA VAL A 29 -14.10 -1.07 -3.68
C VAL A 29 -15.27 -2.05 -3.61
N GLY A 30 -16.38 -1.64 -3.00
CA GLY A 30 -17.59 -2.48 -2.93
C GLY A 30 -17.45 -3.76 -2.08
N GLY A 31 -16.40 -3.87 -1.26
CA GLY A 31 -16.11 -5.08 -0.47
C GLY A 31 -15.05 -6.00 -1.08
N ASP A 32 -14.64 -5.73 -2.32
CA ASP A 32 -13.60 -6.47 -3.03
C ASP A 32 -12.30 -5.67 -3.10
N VAL A 33 -11.16 -6.35 -3.20
CA VAL A 33 -9.85 -5.71 -3.35
C VAL A 33 -9.44 -5.69 -4.81
N THR A 34 -9.34 -4.49 -5.38
CA THR A 34 -8.75 -4.24 -6.70
C THR A 34 -7.27 -3.95 -6.52
N TRP A 35 -6.40 -4.81 -7.08
CA TRP A 35 -4.96 -4.61 -7.06
C TRP A 35 -4.57 -3.55 -8.10
N LEU A 36 -3.81 -2.55 -7.66
CA LEU A 36 -3.40 -1.41 -8.46
C LEU A 36 -2.03 -1.67 -9.07
N ASP A 37 -1.01 -1.86 -8.22
CA ASP A 37 0.38 -1.95 -8.66
C ASP A 37 1.21 -2.93 -7.79
N ASP A 38 2.35 -3.36 -8.33
CA ASP A 38 3.34 -4.20 -7.66
C ASP A 38 4.63 -3.39 -7.49
N VAL A 39 4.86 -2.96 -6.25
CA VAL A 39 5.91 -2.00 -5.93
C VAL A 39 7.06 -2.70 -5.24
N ASP A 40 8.28 -2.37 -5.65
CA ASP A 40 9.46 -2.81 -4.91
C ASP A 40 9.47 -2.11 -3.53
N PRO A 41 9.41 -2.85 -2.41
CA PRO A 41 9.37 -2.25 -1.08
C PRO A 41 10.66 -1.51 -0.73
N GLY A 42 11.76 -1.74 -1.46
CA GLY A 42 13.00 -0.97 -1.37
C GLY A 42 12.88 0.47 -1.86
N LEU A 43 11.85 0.80 -2.66
CA LEU A 43 11.53 2.17 -3.09
C LEU A 43 10.78 2.97 -2.04
N LEU A 44 10.23 2.31 -1.01
CA LEU A 44 9.57 2.98 0.10
C LEU A 44 10.61 3.68 1.00
N PRO A 45 10.27 4.84 1.59
CA PRO A 45 11.06 5.46 2.65
C PRO A 45 11.35 4.48 3.80
N GLU A 46 12.48 4.64 4.50
CA GLU A 46 12.85 3.76 5.62
C GLU A 46 11.75 3.65 6.68
N ASP A 47 11.14 4.77 7.08
CA ASP A 47 10.06 4.79 8.07
C ASP A 47 8.81 4.02 7.59
N ALA A 48 8.49 4.13 6.29
CA ALA A 48 7.37 3.40 5.69
C ALA A 48 7.66 1.89 5.62
N ARG A 49 8.91 1.51 5.32
CA ARG A 49 9.34 0.11 5.32
C ARG A 49 9.30 -0.50 6.72
N ALA A 50 9.76 0.24 7.73
CA ALA A 50 9.70 -0.19 9.12
C ALA A 50 8.25 -0.42 9.54
N ALA A 51 7.36 0.56 9.29
CA ALA A 51 5.94 0.43 9.58
C ALA A 51 5.29 -0.76 8.83
N LEU A 52 5.64 -0.97 7.56
CA LEU A 52 5.16 -2.11 6.78
C LEU A 52 5.64 -3.45 7.36
N ALA A 53 6.89 -3.51 7.83
CA ALA A 53 7.45 -4.71 8.47
C ALA A 53 6.75 -5.01 9.81
N GLU A 54 6.47 -3.97 10.58
CA GLU A 54 5.78 -4.06 11.89
C GLU A 54 4.26 -4.22 11.78
N GLY A 55 3.68 -3.99 10.60
CA GLY A 55 2.22 -4.02 10.41
C GLY A 55 1.52 -2.77 10.97
N ASP A 56 2.22 -1.65 11.08
CA ASP A 56 1.67 -0.41 11.63
C ASP A 56 0.88 0.38 10.56
N SER A 57 -0.43 0.11 10.49
CA SER A 57 -1.38 0.86 9.65
C SER A 57 -1.60 2.31 10.10
N SER A 58 -1.10 2.70 11.27
CA SER A 58 -1.23 4.05 11.82
C SER A 58 -0.09 4.97 11.43
N SER A 59 0.99 4.42 10.86
CA SER A 59 2.14 5.20 10.39
C SER A 59 1.77 6.17 9.28
N GLU A 60 1.99 7.46 9.52
CA GLU A 60 1.82 8.52 8.52
C GLU A 60 2.79 8.38 7.35
N ALA A 61 4.01 7.89 7.61
CA ALA A 61 5.01 7.66 6.58
C ALA A 61 4.54 6.59 5.59
N LEU A 62 3.97 5.50 6.11
CA LEU A 62 3.42 4.43 5.27
C LEU A 62 2.22 4.92 4.47
N ARG A 63 1.28 5.62 5.11
CA ARG A 63 0.11 6.21 4.42
C ARG A 63 0.51 7.17 3.30
N THR A 64 1.51 8.03 3.55
CA THR A 64 2.03 8.98 2.56
C THR A 64 2.65 8.26 1.37
N ALA A 65 3.47 7.23 1.63
CA ALA A 65 4.11 6.47 0.57
C ALA A 65 3.09 5.73 -0.31
N VAL A 66 2.08 5.09 0.30
CA VAL A 66 0.98 4.42 -0.42
C VAL A 66 0.19 5.42 -1.25
N ASN A 67 -0.14 6.58 -0.69
CA ASN A 67 -0.84 7.62 -1.44
C ASN A 67 -0.04 8.06 -2.68
N GLY A 68 1.28 8.25 -2.54
CA GLY A 68 2.15 8.58 -3.67
C GLY A 68 2.15 7.53 -4.78
N ILE A 69 2.13 6.24 -4.44
CA ILE A 69 2.02 5.14 -5.40
C ILE A 69 0.68 5.21 -6.15
N VAL A 70 -0.42 5.41 -5.43
CA VAL A 70 -1.77 5.47 -6.01
C VAL A 70 -1.89 6.66 -6.97
N GLN A 71 -1.38 7.84 -6.57
CA GLN A 71 -1.37 9.01 -7.45
C GLN A 71 -0.55 8.76 -8.71
N ALA A 72 0.62 8.14 -8.59
CA ALA A 72 1.45 7.82 -9.74
C ALA A 72 0.77 6.83 -10.71
N GLU A 73 -0.05 5.90 -10.22
CA GLU A 73 -0.83 4.98 -11.06
C GLU A 73 -1.97 5.70 -11.80
N ILE A 74 -2.69 6.60 -11.10
CA ILE A 74 -3.71 7.45 -11.72
C ILE A 74 -3.12 8.29 -12.86
N GLU A 75 -1.92 8.85 -12.65
CA GLU A 75 -1.20 9.61 -13.68
C GLU A 75 -0.74 8.74 -14.87
N ARG A 76 -0.53 7.43 -14.66
CA ARG A 76 -0.07 6.48 -15.69
C ARG A 76 -1.18 5.84 -16.52
N GLY A 77 -2.39 5.74 -16.00
CA GLY A 77 -3.43 4.88 -16.59
C GLY A 77 -4.88 5.31 -16.38
N GLY A 78 -5.16 6.61 -16.27
CA GLY A 78 -6.53 7.15 -16.24
C GLY A 78 -7.37 6.83 -17.47
#